data_AF-A0A517TNJ0-F1
#
_entry.id   AF-A0A517TNJ0-F1
#
_cell.length_a   1.000
_cell.length_b   1.000
_cell.length_c   1.000
_cell.angle_alpha   90.00
_cell.angle_beta   90.00
_cell.angle_gamma   90.00
#
_symmetry.space_group_name_H-M   'P 1'
#
loop_
_entity.id
_entity.type
_entity.pdbx_description
1 polymer ?
#
loop_
_entity_poly.entity_id
_entity_poly.type
_entity_poly.pdbx_seq_one_letter_code
_entity_poly.pdbx_strand_id
1 'polypeptide(L)'
;MLWPLVLPFQITCAVLGLIVLLITGWAPKLKWRRSRAFGISILLALLAFVPSCTGVWYALAQIRFGYFEYATFDDINDLRAERYLPTAAREIQMHKRQGGNGYVARYLITEAGFHAYLDILWDEYGVYSAVARGEMGREGGTATREEMQRICSLLGCDSLSNAIILYSPTEADGGGATYFFDKEAGVVLQDTGYW
;
A
#
# COMPACT_ATOMS: atom_id res chain seq x y z
N MET A 1 6.29 -8.96 -2.90
CA MET A 1 4.87 -9.29 -3.24
C MET A 1 4.47 -8.92 -4.68
N LEU A 2 3.63 -9.70 -5.39
CA LEU A 2 3.09 -9.38 -6.74
C LEU A 2 1.74 -8.62 -6.72
N TRP A 3 1.30 -8.12 -5.56
CA TRP A 3 -0.02 -7.50 -5.35
C TRP A 3 -0.41 -6.40 -6.36
N PRO A 4 0.49 -5.50 -6.80
CA PRO A 4 0.16 -4.50 -7.81
C PRO A 4 -0.25 -5.11 -9.16
N LEU A 5 0.18 -6.34 -9.45
CA LEU A 5 -0.02 -7.03 -10.72
C LEU A 5 -1.25 -7.95 -10.73
N VAL A 6 -1.70 -8.45 -9.58
CA VAL A 6 -2.82 -9.42 -9.49
C VAL A 6 -4.11 -8.85 -10.08
N LEU A 7 -4.51 -7.65 -9.67
CA LEU A 7 -5.76 -7.04 -10.16
C LEU A 7 -5.69 -6.68 -11.66
N PRO A 8 -4.63 -6.02 -12.18
CA PRO A 8 -4.47 -5.82 -13.62
C PRO A 8 -4.52 -7.12 -14.43
N PHE A 9 -3.85 -8.18 -13.94
CA PHE A 9 -3.87 -9.50 -14.55
C PHE A 9 -5.29 -10.07 -14.63
N GLN A 10 -6.02 -10.06 -13.52
CA GLN A 10 -7.40 -10.57 -13.44
C GLN A 10 -8.35 -9.82 -14.39
N ILE A 11 -8.29 -8.48 -14.38
CA ILE A 11 -9.10 -7.64 -15.27
C ILE A 11 -8.76 -7.95 -16.73
N THR A 12 -7.47 -8.01 -17.07
CA THR A 12 -7.02 -8.27 -18.45
C THR A 12 -7.47 -9.65 -18.94
N CYS A 13 -7.30 -10.69 -18.12
CA CYS A 13 -7.78 -12.03 -18.41
C CYS A 13 -9.30 -12.06 -18.61
N ALA A 14 -10.07 -11.39 -17.74
CA ALA A 14 -11.52 -11.35 -17.85
C ALA A 14 -12.00 -10.63 -19.12
N VAL A 15 -11.42 -9.47 -19.43
CA VAL A 15 -11.78 -8.66 -20.61
C VAL A 15 -11.42 -9.40 -21.90
N LEU A 16 -10.19 -9.92 -22.03
CA LEU A 16 -9.78 -10.65 -23.22
C LEU A 16 -10.56 -11.96 -23.39
N GLY A 17 -10.81 -12.67 -22.29
CA GLY A 17 -11.66 -13.87 -22.29
C GLY A 17 -13.07 -13.59 -22.78
N LEU A 18 -13.69 -12.50 -22.31
CA LEU A 18 -15.00 -12.06 -22.77
C LEU A 18 -14.99 -11.72 -24.27
N ILE A 19 -13.96 -11.02 -24.75
CA ILE A 19 -13.80 -10.69 -26.18
C ILE A 19 -13.72 -11.96 -27.02
N VAL A 20 -12.93 -12.95 -26.61
CA VAL A 20 -12.82 -14.25 -27.29
C VAL A 20 -14.17 -14.95 -27.35
N LEU A 21 -14.93 -14.98 -26.24
CA LEU A 21 -16.26 -15.58 -26.17
C LEU A 21 -17.25 -14.87 -27.10
N LEU A 22 -17.25 -13.54 -27.11
CA LEU A 22 -18.13 -12.73 -27.96
C LEU A 22 -17.83 -12.94 -29.45
N ILE A 23 -16.56 -12.89 -29.85
CA ILE A 23 -16.14 -13.13 -31.24
C ILE A 23 -16.52 -14.55 -31.68
N THR A 24 -16.26 -15.55 -30.83
CA THR A 24 -16.59 -16.95 -31.14
C THR A 24 -18.10 -17.18 -31.22
N GLY A 25 -18.88 -16.53 -30.34
CA GLY A 25 -20.34 -16.58 -30.34
C GLY A 25 -20.97 -15.93 -31.58
N TRP A 26 -20.42 -14.79 -32.03
CA TRP A 26 -20.88 -14.09 -33.23
C TRP A 26 -20.34 -14.65 -34.55
N ALA A 27 -19.35 -15.54 -34.51
CA ALA A 27 -18.74 -16.12 -35.72
C ALA A 27 -19.74 -16.65 -36.77
N PRO A 28 -20.85 -17.35 -36.42
CA PRO A 28 -21.80 -17.84 -37.43
C PRO A 28 -22.51 -16.72 -38.20
N LYS A 29 -22.79 -15.59 -37.55
CA LYS A 29 -23.40 -14.42 -38.21
C LYS A 29 -22.44 -13.77 -39.23
N LEU A 30 -21.14 -13.89 -38.99
CA LEU A 30 -20.07 -13.45 -39.88
C LEU A 30 -19.67 -14.52 -40.91
N LYS A 31 -20.43 -15.62 -41.02
CA LYS A 31 -20.13 -16.78 -41.88
C LYS A 31 -18.77 -17.44 -41.58
N TRP A 32 -18.26 -17.29 -40.36
CA TRP A 32 -17.03 -17.92 -39.89
C TRP A 32 -17.31 -19.21 -39.11
N ARG A 33 -16.44 -20.21 -39.27
CA ARG A 33 -16.45 -21.40 -38.41
C ARG A 33 -16.01 -21.01 -37.00
N ARG A 34 -16.78 -21.41 -35.97
CA ARG A 34 -16.49 -21.09 -34.56
C ARG A 34 -15.07 -21.49 -34.15
N SER A 35 -14.59 -22.66 -34.58
CA SER A 35 -13.22 -23.12 -34.29
C SER A 35 -12.14 -22.20 -34.85
N ARG A 36 -12.34 -21.68 -36.07
CA ARG A 36 -11.41 -20.73 -36.69
C ARG A 36 -11.43 -19.38 -35.98
N ALA A 37 -12.63 -18.87 -35.68
CA ALA A 37 -12.82 -17.63 -34.95
C ALA A 37 -12.16 -17.68 -33.56
N PHE A 38 -12.39 -18.78 -32.83
CA PHE A 38 -11.78 -19.04 -31.53
C PHE A 38 -10.24 -19.04 -31.61
N GLY A 39 -9.66 -19.82 -32.53
CA GLY A 39 -8.21 -19.90 -32.69
C GLY A 39 -7.55 -18.55 -33.01
N ILE A 40 -8.14 -17.77 -33.93
CA ILE A 40 -7.64 -16.43 -34.27
C ILE A 40 -7.78 -15.48 -33.07
N SER A 41 -8.95 -15.48 -32.42
CA SER A 41 -9.20 -14.58 -31.28
C SER A 41 -8.29 -14.87 -30.09
N ILE A 42 -7.97 -16.14 -29.81
CA ILE A 42 -6.99 -16.51 -28.78
C ILE A 42 -5.60 -16.01 -29.14
N LEU A 43 -5.15 -16.20 -30.38
CA LEU A 43 -3.83 -15.74 -30.80
C LEU A 43 -3.71 -14.22 -30.62
N LEU A 44 -4.74 -13.47 -31.04
CA LEU A 44 -4.80 -12.03 -30.84
C LEU A 44 -4.85 -11.64 -29.37
N ALA A 45 -5.61 -12.36 -28.54
CA ALA A 45 -5.66 -12.12 -27.10
C ALA A 45 -4.30 -12.34 -26.42
N LEU A 46 -3.57 -13.38 -26.79
CA LEU A 46 -2.21 -13.64 -26.27
C LEU A 46 -1.24 -12.50 -26.65
N LEU A 47 -1.29 -12.03 -27.90
CA LEU A 47 -0.47 -10.90 -28.35
C LEU A 47 -0.87 -9.58 -27.66
N ALA A 48 -2.17 -9.37 -27.43
CA ALA A 48 -2.69 -8.19 -26.77
C ALA A 48 -2.53 -8.21 -25.24
N PHE A 49 -2.16 -9.35 -24.65
CA PHE A 49 -2.17 -9.54 -23.20
C PHE A 49 -1.25 -8.55 -22.48
N VAL A 50 0.04 -8.54 -22.83
CA VAL A 50 1.05 -7.67 -22.19
C VAL A 50 0.70 -6.19 -22.32
N PRO A 51 0.43 -5.62 -23.53
CA PRO A 51 0.10 -4.20 -23.62
C PRO A 51 -1.20 -3.84 -22.91
N SER A 52 -2.21 -4.72 -22.93
CA SER A 52 -3.47 -4.49 -22.20
C SER A 52 -3.25 -4.49 -20.69
N CYS A 53 -2.47 -5.46 -20.18
CA CYS A 53 -2.16 -5.56 -18.75
C CYS A 53 -1.38 -4.34 -18.26
N THR A 54 -0.41 -3.86 -19.03
CA THR A 54 0.32 -2.62 -18.73
C THR A 54 -0.60 -1.40 -18.70
N GLY A 55 -1.52 -1.28 -19.67
CA GLY A 55 -2.50 -0.19 -19.71
C GLY A 55 -3.43 -0.19 -18.51
N VAL A 56 -3.97 -1.36 -18.14
CA VAL A 56 -4.82 -1.52 -16.95
C VAL A 56 -4.04 -1.21 -15.68
N TRP A 57 -2.78 -1.66 -15.58
CA TRP A 57 -1.93 -1.34 -14.44
C TRP A 57 -1.72 0.17 -14.28
N TYR A 58 -1.40 0.87 -15.37
CA TYR A 58 -1.23 2.33 -15.34
C TYR A 58 -2.50 3.04 -14.87
N ALA A 59 -3.66 2.65 -15.39
CA ALA A 59 -4.94 3.22 -15.00
C ALA A 59 -5.25 2.98 -13.50
N LEU A 60 -5.05 1.75 -13.03
CA LEU A 60 -5.26 1.41 -11.62
C LEU A 60 -4.26 2.10 -10.69
N ALA A 61 -3.02 2.30 -11.14
CA ALA A 61 -1.98 2.94 -10.34
C ALA A 61 -2.36 4.38 -9.94
N GLN A 62 -3.07 5.11 -10.79
CA GLN A 62 -3.56 6.46 -10.50
C GLN A 62 -4.61 6.51 -9.39
N ILE A 63 -5.30 5.39 -9.14
CA ILE A 63 -6.38 5.31 -8.15
C ILE A 63 -5.88 4.68 -6.83
N ARG A 64 -4.89 3.78 -6.92
CA ARG A 64 -4.40 2.99 -5.76
C ARG A 64 -3.17 3.58 -5.08
N PHE A 65 -2.43 4.45 -5.77
CA PHE A 65 -1.17 5.01 -5.29
C PHE A 65 -1.18 6.53 -5.39
N GLY A 66 -0.25 7.17 -4.69
CA GLY A 66 -0.19 8.62 -4.56
C GLY A 66 -0.75 9.09 -3.23
N TYR A 67 -1.24 10.31 -3.21
CA TYR A 67 -1.66 11.01 -1.99
C TYR A 67 -3.16 10.86 -1.75
N PHE A 68 -3.53 10.57 -0.51
CA PHE A 68 -4.89 10.38 -0.03
C PHE A 68 -5.08 11.06 1.32
N GLU A 69 -6.29 11.53 1.57
CA GLU A 69 -6.70 12.06 2.87
C GLU A 69 -7.91 11.27 3.37
N TYR A 70 -7.88 10.91 4.64
CA TYR A 70 -8.91 10.14 5.32
C TYR A 70 -9.26 10.83 6.63
N ALA A 71 -10.55 10.88 7.00
CA ALA A 71 -10.94 11.50 8.26
C ALA A 71 -10.57 10.59 9.44
N THR A 72 -10.77 9.29 9.27
CA THR A 72 -10.55 8.25 10.28
C THR A 72 -9.96 6.97 9.68
N PHE A 73 -9.53 6.06 10.54
CA PHE A 73 -9.06 4.73 10.14
C PHE A 73 -10.10 3.97 9.29
N ASP A 74 -11.39 4.08 9.62
CA ASP A 74 -12.48 3.33 8.96
C ASP A 74 -12.68 3.73 7.48
N ASP A 75 -12.19 4.92 7.07
CA ASP A 75 -12.25 5.38 5.68
C ASP A 75 -11.19 4.69 4.79
N ILE A 76 -10.23 3.96 5.38
CA ILE A 76 -9.11 3.33 4.68
C ILE A 76 -9.51 1.93 4.22
N ASN A 77 -9.74 1.78 2.92
CA ASN A 77 -9.98 0.48 2.30
C ASN A 77 -8.67 -0.15 1.75
N ASP A 78 -7.71 -0.43 2.65
CA ASP A 78 -6.45 -1.10 2.33
C ASP A 78 -5.90 -1.86 3.54
N LEU A 79 -6.21 -3.15 3.59
CA LEU A 79 -5.82 -4.08 4.65
C LEU A 79 -4.33 -4.05 5.02
N ARG A 80 -3.44 -3.62 4.12
CA ARG A 80 -2.02 -3.53 4.42
C ARG A 80 -1.68 -2.27 5.21
N ALA A 81 -2.38 -1.17 4.93
CA ALA A 81 -2.25 0.05 5.70
C ALA A 81 -2.79 -0.17 7.12
N GLU A 82 -3.93 -0.85 7.22
CA GLU A 82 -4.60 -1.20 8.48
C GLU A 82 -3.70 -1.96 9.46
N ARG A 83 -2.76 -2.77 8.98
CA ARG A 83 -1.81 -3.54 9.84
C ARG A 83 -0.84 -2.68 10.64
N TYR A 84 -0.49 -1.51 10.13
CA TYR A 84 0.53 -0.65 10.74
C TYR A 84 -0.05 0.70 11.17
N LEU A 85 -1.37 0.90 11.08
CA LEU A 85 -2.01 2.15 11.45
C LEU A 85 -2.90 1.94 12.67
N PRO A 86 -2.79 2.77 13.72
CA PRO A 86 -3.68 2.67 14.87
C PRO A 86 -5.12 3.02 14.48
N THR A 87 -6.09 2.26 15.00
CA THR A 87 -7.53 2.50 14.77
C THR A 87 -8.02 3.84 15.33
N ALA A 88 -7.31 4.38 16.34
CA ALA A 88 -7.59 5.69 16.91
C ALA A 88 -7.03 6.87 16.09
N ALA A 89 -6.37 6.62 14.95
CA ALA A 89 -5.85 7.67 14.08
C ALA A 89 -6.98 8.52 13.47
N ARG A 90 -6.77 9.84 13.42
CA ARG A 90 -7.68 10.80 12.79
C ARG A 90 -6.90 11.81 11.95
N GLU A 91 -7.58 12.45 11.00
CA GLU A 91 -7.00 13.44 10.08
C GLU A 91 -5.75 12.88 9.37
N ILE A 92 -5.94 11.74 8.71
CA ILE A 92 -4.87 10.90 8.17
C ILE A 92 -4.53 11.40 6.76
N GLN A 93 -3.31 11.87 6.58
CA GLN A 93 -2.72 12.12 5.28
C GLN A 93 -1.81 10.94 4.94
N MET A 94 -1.96 10.36 3.76
CA MET A 94 -1.23 9.15 3.39
C MET A 94 -0.72 9.23 1.96
N HIS A 95 0.58 9.02 1.78
CA HIS A 95 1.18 8.85 0.46
C HIS A 95 1.56 7.37 0.26
N LYS A 96 0.77 6.65 -0.54
CA LYS A 96 1.00 5.25 -0.91
C LYS A 96 2.02 5.18 -2.04
N ARG A 97 3.13 4.48 -1.81
CA ARG A 97 4.25 4.40 -2.77
C ARG A 97 3.84 3.65 -4.03
N GLN A 98 4.31 4.14 -5.18
CA GLN A 98 4.17 3.39 -6.43
C GLN A 98 4.80 2.00 -6.32
N GLY A 99 4.16 0.99 -6.90
CA GLY A 99 4.58 -0.41 -6.75
C GLY A 99 4.11 -1.06 -5.45
N GLY A 100 3.47 -0.31 -4.55
CA GLY A 100 2.77 -0.89 -3.40
C GLY A 100 3.68 -1.51 -2.35
N ASN A 101 4.91 -1.01 -2.19
CA ASN A 101 5.90 -1.45 -1.19
C ASN A 101 5.82 -0.61 0.10
N GLY A 102 4.61 -0.23 0.50
CA GLY A 102 4.36 0.57 1.70
C GLY A 102 3.88 1.99 1.44
N TYR A 103 3.93 2.82 2.47
CA TYR A 103 3.39 4.18 2.47
C TYR A 103 4.12 5.06 3.49
N VAL A 104 3.92 6.37 3.37
CA VAL A 104 4.15 7.30 4.49
C VAL A 104 2.82 7.90 4.91
N ALA A 105 2.65 8.20 6.19
CA ALA A 105 1.44 8.83 6.70
C ALA A 105 1.73 9.88 7.76
N ARG A 106 0.79 10.82 7.91
CA ARG A 106 0.68 11.76 9.02
C ARG A 106 -0.72 11.63 9.61
N TYR A 107 -0.85 11.57 10.93
CA TYR A 107 -2.15 11.55 11.60
C TYR A 107 -2.06 12.10 13.01
N LEU A 108 -3.22 12.42 13.56
CA LEU A 108 -3.38 12.81 14.96
C LEU A 108 -3.76 11.61 15.80
N ILE A 109 -3.16 11.52 16.99
CA ILE A 109 -3.46 10.51 18.01
C ILE A 109 -2.99 11.00 19.38
N THR A 110 -3.67 10.57 20.45
CA THR A 110 -3.21 10.85 21.82
C THR A 110 -1.97 10.04 22.16
N GLU A 111 -1.06 10.57 22.98
CA GLU A 111 0.12 9.84 23.48
C GLU A 111 -0.24 8.48 24.09
N ALA A 112 -1.20 8.45 25.02
CA ALA A 112 -1.64 7.20 25.65
C ALA A 112 -2.18 6.19 24.63
N GLY A 113 -3.01 6.64 23.68
CA GLY A 113 -3.55 5.78 22.62
C GLY A 113 -2.48 5.24 21.68
N PHE A 114 -1.46 6.04 21.37
CA PHE A 114 -0.36 5.61 20.51
C PHE A 114 0.55 4.59 21.19
N HIS A 115 0.91 4.81 22.46
CA HIS A 115 1.70 3.84 23.22
C HIS A 115 0.93 2.54 23.46
N ALA A 116 -0.36 2.62 23.81
CA ALA A 116 -1.20 1.43 23.96
C ALA A 116 -1.27 0.61 22.66
N TYR A 117 -1.41 1.28 21.52
CA TYR A 117 -1.35 0.62 20.21
C TYR A 117 0.00 -0.09 19.99
N LEU A 118 1.13 0.58 20.23
CA LEU A 118 2.45 -0.04 20.07
C LEU A 118 2.66 -1.21 21.02
N ASP A 119 2.19 -1.11 22.26
CA ASP A 119 2.28 -2.18 23.25
C ASP A 119 1.52 -3.42 22.77
N ILE A 120 0.29 -3.26 22.29
CA ILE A 120 -0.51 -4.35 21.72
C ILE A 120 0.20 -4.96 20.51
N LEU A 121 0.72 -4.12 19.61
CA LEU A 121 1.41 -4.58 18.40
C LEU A 121 2.65 -5.42 18.75
N TRP A 122 3.43 -5.01 19.75
CA TRP A 122 4.60 -5.74 20.22
C TRP A 122 4.25 -6.99 21.03
N ASP A 123 3.17 -6.98 21.80
CA ASP A 123 2.70 -8.17 22.53
C ASP A 123 2.26 -9.27 21.56
N GLU A 124 1.50 -8.90 20.52
CA GLU A 124 0.95 -9.85 19.55
C GLU A 124 1.99 -10.35 18.55
N TYR A 125 2.84 -9.44 18.03
CA TYR A 125 3.73 -9.77 16.91
C TYR A 125 5.22 -9.72 17.26
N GLY A 126 5.60 -9.27 18.45
CA GLY A 126 7.00 -9.11 18.84
C GLY A 126 7.80 -10.41 18.85
N VAL A 127 7.15 -11.55 19.13
CA VAL A 127 7.79 -12.88 19.08
C VAL A 127 8.28 -13.25 17.68
N TYR A 128 7.70 -12.66 16.64
CA TYR A 128 8.08 -12.88 15.24
C TYR A 128 9.05 -11.81 14.72
N SER A 129 9.40 -10.82 15.55
CA SER A 129 10.28 -9.73 15.15
C SER A 129 11.71 -10.22 14.98
N ALA A 130 12.37 -9.75 13.92
CA ALA A 130 13.79 -9.98 13.67
C ALA A 130 14.70 -9.26 14.69
N VAL A 131 14.20 -8.20 15.32
CA VAL A 131 14.87 -7.41 16.36
C VAL A 131 13.93 -7.23 17.53
N ALA A 132 14.41 -7.46 18.76
CA ALA A 132 13.58 -7.29 19.95
C ALA A 132 13.25 -5.80 20.19
N ARG A 133 12.15 -5.55 20.91
CA ARG A 133 11.73 -4.19 21.27
C ARG A 133 12.82 -3.50 22.09
N GLY A 134 13.14 -2.25 21.79
CA GLY A 134 14.18 -1.48 22.46
C GLY A 134 15.60 -1.81 22.01
N GLU A 135 15.81 -2.85 21.21
CA GLU A 135 17.12 -3.19 20.63
C GLU A 135 17.34 -2.55 19.24
N MET A 136 16.32 -1.89 18.70
CA MET A 136 16.44 -1.05 17.50
C MET A 136 17.30 0.17 17.83
N GLY A 137 18.45 0.30 17.18
CA GLY A 137 19.53 1.21 17.61
C GLY A 137 19.22 2.71 17.71
N ARG A 138 18.04 3.17 17.29
CA ARG A 138 17.59 4.57 17.41
C ARG A 138 16.25 4.74 18.14
N GLU A 139 15.70 3.67 18.71
CA GLU A 139 14.43 3.74 19.42
C GLU A 139 14.52 4.68 20.63
N GLY A 140 13.51 5.54 20.80
CA GLY A 140 13.49 6.61 21.79
C GLY A 140 14.39 7.81 21.47
N GLY A 141 15.22 7.73 20.42
CA GLY A 141 16.04 8.85 19.95
C GLY A 141 15.24 9.91 19.20
N THR A 142 15.83 11.09 19.01
CA THR A 142 15.23 12.18 18.25
C THR A 142 15.33 11.92 16.74
N ALA A 143 14.26 12.23 16.01
CA ALA A 143 14.24 12.22 14.55
C ALA A 143 15.19 13.29 13.98
N THR A 144 15.92 12.97 12.90
CA THR A 144 16.75 14.00 12.25
C THR A 144 15.89 14.91 11.37
N ARG A 145 16.42 16.10 11.11
CA ARG A 145 15.78 17.05 10.20
C ARG A 145 15.61 16.47 8.80
N GLU A 146 16.61 15.73 8.32
CA GLU A 146 16.59 15.09 7.00
C GLU A 146 15.49 14.02 6.89
N GLU A 147 15.27 13.23 7.95
CA GLU A 147 14.21 12.23 7.99
C GLU A 147 12.83 12.87 7.90
N MET A 148 12.61 13.94 8.67
CA MET A 148 11.37 14.70 8.67
C MET A 148 11.14 15.40 7.32
N GLN A 149 12.17 16.01 6.75
CA GLN A 149 12.06 16.65 5.43
C GLN A 149 11.73 15.63 4.34
N ARG A 150 12.33 14.43 4.39
CA ARG A 150 12.02 13.36 3.42
C ARG A 150 10.55 12.97 3.49
N ILE A 151 10.01 12.70 4.67
CA ILE A 151 8.61 12.29 4.84
C ILE A 151 7.67 13.44 4.47
N CYS A 152 7.93 14.64 5.00
CA CYS A 152 7.05 15.77 4.76
C CYS A 152 7.09 16.32 3.34
N SER A 153 8.17 16.12 2.58
CA SER A 153 8.17 16.44 1.14
C SER A 153 7.19 15.59 0.33
N LEU A 154 6.85 14.38 0.80
CA LEU A 154 5.86 13.50 0.17
C LEU A 154 4.42 13.82 0.62
N LEU A 155 4.26 14.31 1.85
CA LEU A 155 2.95 14.58 2.47
C LEU A 155 2.54 16.06 2.38
N GLY A 156 3.45 16.97 2.06
CA GLY A 156 3.20 18.42 2.11
C GLY A 156 3.06 18.97 3.53
N CYS A 157 3.64 18.32 4.54
CA CYS A 157 3.55 18.74 5.95
C CYS A 157 4.73 19.59 6.42
N ASP A 158 4.57 20.20 7.60
CA ASP A 158 5.67 20.81 8.33
C ASP A 158 6.48 19.76 9.10
N SER A 159 7.79 19.96 9.16
CA SER A 159 8.70 19.10 9.92
C SER A 159 8.40 19.16 11.42
N LEU A 160 8.37 17.99 12.07
CA LEU A 160 8.29 17.89 13.52
C LEU A 160 9.69 18.02 14.13
N SER A 161 9.90 18.96 15.06
CA SER A 161 11.22 19.18 15.67
C SER A 161 11.48 18.33 16.91
N ASN A 162 10.41 17.86 17.57
CA ASN A 162 10.49 17.17 18.86
C ASN A 162 10.09 15.69 18.75
N ALA A 163 10.00 15.15 17.52
CA ALA A 163 9.56 13.78 17.30
C ALA A 163 10.59 12.76 17.80
N ILE A 164 10.11 11.78 18.56
CA ILE A 164 10.89 10.60 18.96
C ILE A 164 10.63 9.44 17.99
N ILE A 165 11.63 8.58 17.82
CA ILE A 165 11.55 7.43 16.92
C ILE A 165 11.08 6.20 17.71
N LEU A 166 10.04 5.55 17.21
CA LEU A 166 9.53 4.27 17.70
C LEU A 166 9.35 3.31 16.53
N TYR A 167 9.29 2.02 16.81
CA TYR A 167 9.22 0.99 15.77
C TYR A 167 8.08 0.01 16.03
N SER A 168 7.53 -0.54 14.95
CA SER A 168 6.79 -1.80 15.03
C SER A 168 7.75 -2.98 15.16
N PRO A 169 7.25 -4.19 15.47
CA PRO A 169 7.92 -5.43 15.11
C PRO A 169 8.39 -5.38 13.64
N THR A 170 9.57 -5.94 13.39
CA THR A 170 10.19 -5.96 12.05
C THR A 170 10.22 -7.39 11.53
N GLU A 171 9.66 -7.61 10.35
CA GLU A 171 9.66 -8.90 9.68
C GLU A 171 11.07 -9.27 9.19
N ALA A 172 11.34 -10.57 9.02
CA ALA A 172 12.66 -11.07 8.64
C ALA A 172 13.13 -10.59 7.25
N ASP A 173 12.21 -10.18 6.39
CA ASP A 173 12.47 -9.61 5.06
C ASP A 173 12.53 -8.07 5.06
N GLY A 174 12.42 -7.44 6.23
CA GLY A 174 12.49 -5.99 6.41
C GLY A 174 11.14 -5.28 6.40
N GLY A 175 10.01 -6.00 6.35
CA GLY A 175 8.67 -5.44 6.54
C GLY A 175 8.51 -4.80 7.92
N GLY A 176 7.80 -3.68 8.00
CA GLY A 176 7.59 -2.97 9.27
C GLY A 176 7.29 -1.48 9.11
N ALA A 177 7.13 -0.80 10.25
CA ALA A 177 6.88 0.63 10.33
C ALA A 177 7.82 1.32 11.32
N THR A 178 8.35 2.46 10.88
CA THR A 178 8.98 3.45 11.76
C THR A 178 7.97 4.56 12.02
N TYR A 179 7.84 4.94 13.28
CA TYR A 179 6.99 6.02 13.74
C TYR A 179 7.83 7.14 14.31
N PHE A 180 7.44 8.37 14.03
CA PHE A 180 8.04 9.59 14.52
C PHE A 180 6.95 10.36 15.25
N PHE A 181 6.96 10.26 16.57
CA PHE A 181 5.87 10.76 17.41
C PHE A 181 6.27 12.05 18.11
N ASP A 182 5.51 13.11 17.85
CA ASP A 182 5.62 14.38 18.56
C ASP A 182 4.46 14.50 19.55
N LYS A 183 4.78 14.31 20.83
CA LYS A 183 3.80 14.33 21.92
C LYS A 183 3.18 15.71 22.15
N GLU A 184 3.90 16.79 21.87
CA GLU A 184 3.43 18.16 22.09
C GLU A 184 2.41 18.54 21.03
N ALA A 185 2.66 18.12 19.78
CA ALA A 185 1.73 18.31 18.67
C ALA A 185 0.59 17.27 18.66
N GLY A 186 0.77 16.12 19.31
CA GLY A 186 -0.16 14.98 19.21
C GLY A 186 -0.21 14.40 17.80
N VAL A 187 0.93 14.43 17.09
CA VAL A 187 1.06 14.03 15.69
C VAL A 187 2.03 12.84 15.59
N VAL A 188 1.68 11.86 14.76
CA VAL A 188 2.61 10.83 14.31
C VAL A 188 2.89 11.03 12.83
N LEU A 189 4.16 11.03 12.47
CA LEU A 189 4.60 10.70 11.11
C LEU A 189 5.01 9.24 11.07
N GLN A 190 4.69 8.56 9.99
CA GLN A 190 4.92 7.13 9.83
C GLN A 190 5.56 6.84 8.48
N ASP A 191 6.54 5.95 8.49
CA ASP A 191 7.12 5.35 7.29
C ASP A 191 6.99 3.83 7.38
N THR A 192 6.23 3.24 6.46
CA THR A 192 5.95 1.80 6.43
C THR A 192 6.50 1.17 5.17
N GLY A 193 7.23 0.08 5.32
CA GLY A 193 7.70 -0.77 4.24
C GLY A 193 6.93 -2.10 4.22
N TYR A 194 6.46 -2.50 3.05
CA TYR A 194 5.98 -3.87 2.82
C TYR A 194 7.06 -4.61 2.03
N TRP A 195 7.47 -5.79 2.50
CA TRP A 195 8.45 -6.64 1.82
C TRP A 195 7.81 -7.97 1.39
#